data_AF-A0A258MZV8-F1
#
_entry.id   AF-A0A258MZV8-F1
#
_cell.length_a   1.000
_cell.length_b   1.000
_cell.length_c   1.000
_cell.angle_alpha   90.00
_cell.angle_beta   90.00
_cell.angle_gamma   90.00
#
_symmetry.space_group_name_H-M   'P 1'
#
loop_
_entity.id
_entity.type
_entity.pdbx_description
1 polymer ?
#
loop_
_entity_poly.entity_id
_entity_poly.type
_entity_poly.pdbx_seq_one_letter_code
_entity_poly.pdbx_strand_id
1 'polypeptide(L)'
;MISSPLAQIHEQHLVTAFTELHSLDATAMAEREWVLQLLDANQQRDLLSNQDLVAELKQFGGFLHSIVFSFGAGMIMRKLVRRNKRLNYILQFKELQQVRSNIEKGSFAYDTLLFGLKPWQVLQNKSHLANLVCLAILFGDEFIDGIAQLYGKEAVREILANPKIDFSLRYKLTPNGAELYYEFDIRELLPNWVLDTVNEKYGISYRDFYAHLLFLLDEMNLQFGKLQEDQITIAASLICKVCNLCFDTYKTDLAQFTNDYSMEELLSYQQRKDDQIIQVLLELRCVLLNKHVKTYRPKFANWSLMVRSMQVYDDLQDLALDHGYQMNFVCYFAHQFFKKEWNWLQENQAKLAAVKGMDQAMMVSLNMSASTMLCMQYAKHMVQGNLSWVQQKITGYLWKKNWFGWDNDLPLTERAAFGAIAKMQGKNDLTLIEKVQLLQEKIVSVKDPLISEDLRFAHLADTAFLDHELGQHFLSSLSKKDRYFIQQQFFSFPIQQKAALVKRWLLQLEL
;
A
#
# COMPACT_ATOMS: atom_id res chain seq x y z
N MET A 1 45.38 17.61 -40.31
CA MET A 1 44.11 17.06 -39.81
C MET A 1 44.19 17.11 -38.30
N ILE A 2 43.58 18.12 -37.70
CA ILE A 2 43.65 18.39 -36.25
C ILE A 2 42.32 17.88 -35.69
N SER A 3 42.37 16.79 -34.93
CA SER A 3 41.23 16.30 -34.16
C SER A 3 40.94 17.28 -33.02
N SER A 4 39.65 17.59 -32.83
CA SER A 4 39.17 18.54 -31.83
C SER A 4 39.35 18.00 -30.39
N PRO A 5 39.81 18.80 -29.42
CA PRO A 5 39.89 18.41 -28.00
C PRO A 5 38.54 18.00 -27.40
N LEU A 6 37.42 18.44 -27.98
CA LEU A 6 36.06 18.05 -27.56
C LEU A 6 35.71 16.60 -27.89
N ALA A 7 36.34 16.00 -28.91
CA ALA A 7 36.12 14.59 -29.25
C ALA A 7 36.82 13.65 -28.27
N GLN A 8 38.01 14.04 -27.77
CA GLN A 8 38.76 13.25 -26.78
C GLN A 8 38.14 13.29 -25.38
N ILE A 9 37.49 14.39 -25.00
CA ILE A 9 36.77 14.50 -23.72
C ILE A 9 35.49 13.66 -23.74
N HIS A 10 34.81 13.56 -24.89
CA HIS A 10 33.61 12.74 -25.01
C HIS A 10 33.92 11.24 -25.05
N GLU A 11 35.00 10.83 -25.70
CA GLU A 11 35.52 9.46 -25.66
C GLU A 11 36.06 9.08 -24.27
N GLN A 12 36.76 9.98 -23.56
CA GLN A 12 37.22 9.69 -22.20
C GLN A 12 36.04 9.56 -21.22
N HIS A 13 35.00 10.39 -21.28
CA HIS A 13 33.82 10.23 -20.42
C HIS A 13 33.01 8.95 -20.71
N LEU A 14 32.94 8.52 -21.97
CA LEU A 14 32.32 7.25 -22.35
C LEU A 14 33.17 6.05 -21.92
N VAL A 15 34.50 6.16 -22.00
CA VAL A 15 35.42 5.11 -21.54
C VAL A 15 35.40 5.01 -20.02
N THR A 16 35.38 6.10 -19.25
CA THR A 16 35.29 6.03 -17.77
C THR A 16 33.94 5.46 -17.31
N ALA A 17 32.84 5.77 -18.00
CA ALA A 17 31.53 5.16 -17.73
C ALA A 17 31.48 3.67 -18.11
N PHE A 18 32.24 3.25 -19.14
CA PHE A 18 32.40 1.83 -19.51
C PHE A 18 33.42 1.08 -18.63
N THR A 19 34.33 1.77 -17.93
CA THR A 19 35.33 1.11 -17.09
C THR A 19 34.76 0.78 -15.70
N GLU A 20 33.75 1.50 -15.22
CA GLU A 20 32.99 1.11 -14.01
C GLU A 20 32.01 -0.06 -14.24
N LEU A 21 31.73 -0.40 -15.50
CA LEU A 21 30.93 -1.57 -15.91
C LEU A 21 31.65 -2.91 -15.74
N HIS A 22 32.97 -2.91 -15.54
CA HIS A 22 33.77 -4.14 -15.46
C HIS A 22 33.99 -4.70 -14.04
N SER A 23 33.19 -4.27 -13.06
CA SER A 23 33.21 -4.90 -11.72
C SER A 23 31.82 -5.14 -11.11
N LEU A 24 30.75 -4.93 -11.88
CA LEU A 24 29.40 -5.24 -11.43
C LEU A 24 29.09 -6.71 -11.75
N ASP A 25 28.63 -7.44 -10.73
CA ASP A 25 28.11 -8.80 -10.90
C ASP A 25 26.98 -8.82 -11.95
N ALA A 26 26.84 -9.91 -12.70
CA ALA A 26 25.83 -10.06 -13.74
C ALA A 26 24.41 -9.83 -13.21
N THR A 27 24.18 -10.19 -11.95
CA THR A 27 22.93 -9.94 -11.20
C THR A 27 22.64 -8.44 -11.07
N ALA A 28 23.64 -7.65 -10.65
CA ALA A 28 23.49 -6.21 -10.47
C ALA A 28 23.23 -5.48 -11.81
N MET A 29 23.80 -5.99 -12.91
CA MET A 29 23.49 -5.48 -14.25
C MET A 29 22.05 -5.75 -14.66
N ALA A 30 21.53 -6.96 -14.42
CA ALA A 30 20.16 -7.33 -14.75
C ALA A 30 19.12 -6.51 -13.94
N GLU A 31 19.38 -6.28 -12.65
CA GLU A 31 18.49 -5.47 -11.81
C GLU A 31 18.46 -3.99 -12.23
N ARG A 32 19.61 -3.44 -12.62
CA ARG A 32 19.69 -2.08 -13.15
C ARG A 32 18.96 -1.95 -14.49
N GLU A 33 19.10 -2.94 -15.36
CA GLU A 33 18.38 -2.99 -16.64
C GLU A 33 16.85 -3.03 -16.41
N TRP A 34 16.38 -3.81 -15.43
CA TRP A 34 14.97 -3.85 -15.07
C TRP A 34 14.43 -2.46 -14.67
N VAL A 35 15.18 -1.70 -13.87
CA VAL A 35 14.78 -0.33 -13.49
C VAL A 35 14.73 0.58 -14.72
N LEU A 36 15.72 0.50 -15.61
CA LEU A 36 15.74 1.31 -16.84
C LEU A 36 14.56 0.99 -17.77
N GLN A 37 14.23 -0.29 -17.94
CA GLN A 37 13.06 -0.72 -18.72
C GLN A 37 11.75 -0.22 -18.10
N LEU A 38 11.64 -0.23 -16.77
CA LEU A 38 10.50 0.32 -16.05
C LEU A 38 10.34 1.82 -16.28
N LEU A 39 11.43 2.58 -16.21
CA LEU A 39 11.44 4.03 -16.42
C LEU A 39 11.10 4.38 -17.86
N ASP A 40 11.68 3.69 -18.84
CA ASP A 40 11.35 3.89 -20.27
C ASP A 40 9.88 3.56 -20.53
N ALA A 41 9.36 2.44 -20.02
CA ALA A 41 7.95 2.08 -20.19
C ALA A 41 6.99 3.15 -19.63
N ASN A 42 7.32 3.76 -18.48
CA ASN A 42 6.54 4.87 -17.93
C ASN A 42 6.64 6.13 -18.81
N GLN A 43 7.83 6.44 -19.31
CA GLN A 43 8.03 7.57 -20.22
C GLN A 43 7.23 7.41 -21.52
N GLN A 44 7.23 6.22 -22.13
CA GLN A 44 6.44 5.95 -23.33
C GLN A 44 4.94 6.14 -23.07
N ARG A 45 4.44 5.72 -21.89
CA ARG A 45 3.03 5.95 -21.51
C ARG A 45 2.73 7.42 -21.27
N ASP A 46 3.66 8.18 -20.70
CA ASP A 46 3.51 9.62 -20.50
C ASP A 46 3.44 10.38 -21.83
N LEU A 47 4.19 9.95 -22.85
CA LEU A 47 4.11 10.50 -24.21
C LEU A 47 2.75 10.24 -24.89
N LEU A 48 2.08 9.15 -24.53
CA LEU A 48 0.75 8.79 -25.01
C LEU A 48 -0.38 9.43 -24.20
N SER A 49 -0.06 10.06 -23.06
CA SER A 49 -1.05 10.68 -22.18
C SER A 49 -1.67 11.90 -22.85
N ASN A 50 -2.97 11.83 -23.10
CA ASN A 50 -3.73 12.95 -23.63
C ASN A 50 -4.62 13.55 -22.53
N GLN A 51 -4.23 14.71 -22.02
CA GLN A 51 -4.99 15.48 -21.03
C GLN A 51 -6.15 16.25 -21.68
N ASP A 52 -7.12 15.48 -22.19
CA ASP A 52 -8.34 15.98 -22.81
C ASP A 52 -9.51 15.95 -21.81
N LEU A 53 -10.03 17.15 -21.50
CA LEU A 53 -11.19 17.31 -20.61
C LEU A 53 -12.46 16.69 -21.21
N VAL A 54 -12.62 16.66 -22.53
CA VAL A 54 -13.80 16.08 -23.17
C VAL A 54 -13.80 14.57 -23.01
N ALA A 55 -12.66 13.91 -23.27
CA ALA A 55 -12.49 12.49 -23.02
C ALA A 55 -12.71 12.12 -21.54
N GLU A 56 -12.15 12.92 -20.62
CA GLU A 56 -12.32 12.74 -19.17
C GLU A 56 -13.80 12.87 -18.75
N LEU A 57 -14.52 13.89 -19.23
CA LEU A 57 -15.95 14.06 -18.96
C LEU A 57 -16.79 12.91 -19.52
N LYS A 58 -16.42 12.37 -20.69
CA LYS A 58 -17.10 11.20 -21.27
C LYS A 58 -16.92 9.94 -20.40
N GLN A 59 -15.69 9.70 -19.92
CA GLN A 59 -15.40 8.59 -19.01
C GLN A 59 -16.14 8.76 -17.68
N PHE A 60 -16.11 9.97 -17.12
CA PHE A 60 -16.85 10.31 -15.90
C PHE A 60 -18.36 10.12 -16.07
N GLY A 61 -18.95 10.56 -17.19
CA GLY A 61 -20.37 10.36 -17.48
C GLY A 61 -20.77 8.88 -17.52
N GLY A 62 -19.95 8.03 -18.16
CA GLY A 62 -20.14 6.57 -18.18
C GLY A 62 -20.05 5.94 -16.79
N PHE A 63 -19.10 6.38 -15.97
CA PHE A 63 -18.97 5.97 -14.57
C PHE A 63 -20.16 6.41 -13.72
N LEU A 64 -20.58 7.68 -13.85
CA LEU A 64 -21.68 8.26 -13.08
C LEU A 64 -23.00 7.50 -13.32
N HIS A 65 -23.28 7.11 -14.56
CA HIS A 65 -24.44 6.27 -14.88
C HIS A 65 -24.41 4.92 -14.12
N SER A 66 -23.23 4.33 -13.95
CA SER A 66 -23.04 3.06 -13.23
C SER A 66 -23.11 3.22 -11.69
N ILE A 67 -22.71 4.39 -11.19
CA ILE A 67 -22.56 4.68 -9.76
C ILE A 67 -23.81 5.31 -9.14
N VAL A 68 -24.49 6.25 -9.79
CA VAL A 68 -25.57 7.05 -9.16
C VAL A 68 -26.69 6.16 -8.61
N PHE A 69 -27.07 5.11 -9.35
CA PHE A 69 -28.05 4.14 -8.85
C PHE A 69 -27.48 3.25 -7.73
N SER A 70 -26.19 2.93 -7.78
CA SER A 70 -25.49 2.06 -6.83
C SER A 70 -25.14 2.75 -5.52
N PHE A 71 -24.76 4.02 -5.55
CA PHE A 71 -24.26 4.79 -4.41
C PHE A 71 -25.37 5.27 -3.49
N GLY A 72 -26.47 5.79 -4.04
CA GLY A 72 -27.65 6.19 -3.24
C GLY A 72 -28.22 5.00 -2.47
N ALA A 73 -28.37 3.87 -3.15
CA ALA A 73 -28.74 2.61 -2.52
C ALA A 73 -27.66 2.09 -1.54
N GLY A 74 -26.37 2.25 -1.85
CA GLY A 74 -25.25 1.90 -0.96
C GLY A 74 -25.23 2.68 0.35
N MET A 75 -25.59 3.97 0.35
CA MET A 75 -25.73 4.76 1.59
C MET A 75 -26.93 4.31 2.43
N ILE A 76 -28.07 4.05 1.80
CA ILE A 76 -29.24 3.47 2.48
C ILE A 76 -28.88 2.09 3.06
N MET A 77 -28.10 1.31 2.31
CA MET A 77 -27.62 -0.01 2.71
C MET A 77 -26.69 0.04 3.92
N ARG A 78 -25.73 0.97 4.01
CA ARG A 78 -24.94 1.16 5.23
C ARG A 78 -25.83 1.43 6.44
N LYS A 79 -26.91 2.20 6.27
CA LYS A 79 -27.88 2.44 7.35
C LYS A 79 -28.70 1.19 7.70
N LEU A 80 -29.05 0.33 6.74
CA LEU A 80 -29.82 -0.90 6.98
C LEU A 80 -28.96 -2.04 7.55
N VAL A 81 -27.74 -2.22 7.05
CA VAL A 81 -26.74 -3.17 7.55
C VAL A 81 -26.38 -2.86 9.01
N ARG A 82 -26.24 -1.57 9.37
CA ARG A 82 -26.11 -1.09 10.78
C ARG A 82 -27.38 -1.24 11.63
N ARG A 83 -28.50 -1.69 11.07
CA ARG A 83 -29.72 -2.04 11.82
C ARG A 83 -29.88 -3.54 12.02
N ASN A 84 -29.03 -4.37 11.40
CA ASN A 84 -29.01 -5.81 11.64
C ASN A 84 -28.46 -6.07 13.06
N LYS A 85 -29.31 -6.60 13.95
CA LYS A 85 -29.00 -6.81 15.37
C LYS A 85 -27.73 -7.63 15.60
N ARG A 86 -27.50 -8.65 14.77
CA ARG A 86 -26.34 -9.54 14.86
C ARG A 86 -25.05 -8.87 14.36
N LEU A 87 -25.20 -8.01 13.37
CA LEU A 87 -24.11 -7.17 12.91
C LEU A 87 -23.77 -6.06 13.91
N ASN A 88 -24.77 -5.51 14.60
CA ASN A 88 -24.58 -4.58 15.72
C ASN A 88 -23.91 -5.25 16.91
N TYR A 89 -24.16 -6.54 17.12
CA TYR A 89 -23.43 -7.34 18.09
C TYR A 89 -21.95 -7.46 17.73
N ILE A 90 -21.62 -7.70 16.44
CA ILE A 90 -20.22 -7.62 15.95
C ILE A 90 -19.64 -6.20 16.05
N LEU A 91 -20.48 -5.15 15.92
CA LEU A 91 -20.09 -3.73 16.05
C LEU A 91 -19.93 -3.23 17.48
N GLN A 92 -20.14 -4.08 18.50
CA GLN A 92 -19.98 -3.65 19.88
C GLN A 92 -18.53 -3.29 20.20
N PHE A 93 -17.58 -3.83 19.44
CA PHE A 93 -16.15 -3.58 19.56
C PHE A 93 -15.78 -2.33 18.77
N LYS A 94 -15.54 -1.23 19.48
CA LYS A 94 -15.15 0.06 18.88
C LYS A 94 -13.83 -0.06 18.10
N GLU A 95 -12.98 -0.97 18.54
CA GLU A 95 -11.66 -1.33 18.02
C GLU A 95 -11.75 -1.82 16.56
N LEU A 96 -12.81 -2.56 16.22
CA LEU A 96 -13.03 -3.11 14.87
C LEU A 96 -13.72 -2.13 13.91
N GLN A 97 -14.27 -1.02 14.42
CA GLN A 97 -15.17 -0.15 13.67
C GLN A 97 -14.49 0.52 12.47
N GLN A 98 -13.26 1.01 12.65
CA GLN A 98 -12.51 1.69 11.59
C GLN A 98 -12.13 0.72 10.47
N VAL A 99 -11.50 -0.41 10.82
CA VAL A 99 -11.09 -1.46 9.87
C VAL A 99 -12.29 -1.93 9.06
N ARG A 100 -13.39 -2.24 9.73
CA ARG A 100 -14.64 -2.63 9.08
C ARG A 100 -15.18 -1.55 8.14
N SER A 101 -15.19 -0.27 8.55
CA SER A 101 -15.70 0.79 7.68
C SER A 101 -14.91 0.90 6.37
N ASN A 102 -13.62 0.54 6.38
CA ASN A 102 -12.80 0.48 5.18
C ASN A 102 -13.12 -0.75 4.33
N ILE A 103 -13.27 -1.93 4.95
CA ILE A 103 -13.72 -3.17 4.27
C ILE A 103 -15.07 -2.96 3.58
N GLU A 104 -16.04 -2.30 4.23
CA GLU A 104 -17.36 -2.04 3.64
C GLU A 104 -17.27 -1.16 2.38
N LYS A 105 -16.37 -0.18 2.36
CA LYS A 105 -16.13 0.66 1.19
C LYS A 105 -15.51 -0.15 0.04
N GLY A 106 -14.51 -0.98 0.34
CA GLY A 106 -13.88 -1.88 -0.64
C GLY A 106 -14.84 -2.93 -1.19
N SER A 107 -15.60 -3.59 -0.30
CA SER A 107 -16.67 -4.54 -0.60
C SER A 107 -17.67 -3.97 -1.60
N PHE A 108 -18.11 -2.72 -1.38
CA PHE A 108 -19.01 -2.05 -2.29
C PHE A 108 -18.40 -1.87 -3.70
N ALA A 109 -17.13 -1.50 -3.78
CA ALA A 109 -16.42 -1.38 -5.06
C ALA A 109 -16.34 -2.74 -5.79
N TYR A 110 -15.98 -3.83 -5.10
CA TYR A 110 -15.97 -5.17 -5.70
C TYR A 110 -17.36 -5.59 -6.17
N ASP A 111 -18.37 -5.46 -5.32
CA ASP A 111 -19.72 -5.90 -5.62
C ASP A 111 -20.32 -5.15 -6.83
N THR A 112 -20.09 -3.84 -6.91
CA THR A 112 -20.68 -3.00 -7.96
C THR A 112 -19.82 -2.90 -9.23
N LEU A 113 -18.52 -2.67 -9.10
CA LEU A 113 -17.64 -2.41 -10.24
C LEU A 113 -17.06 -3.70 -10.83
N LEU A 114 -16.70 -4.68 -9.99
CA LEU A 114 -16.18 -5.97 -10.48
C LEU A 114 -17.31 -6.93 -10.84
N PHE A 115 -18.24 -7.18 -9.91
CA PHE A 115 -19.30 -8.18 -10.09
C PHE A 115 -20.57 -7.66 -10.76
N GLY A 116 -20.69 -6.34 -10.93
CA GLY A 116 -21.83 -5.72 -11.61
C GLY A 116 -23.15 -5.93 -10.87
N LEU A 117 -23.10 -6.10 -9.55
CA LEU A 117 -24.32 -6.28 -8.75
C LEU A 117 -25.16 -5.01 -8.81
N LYS A 118 -26.45 -5.22 -9.06
CA LYS A 118 -27.43 -4.15 -8.99
C LYS A 118 -27.66 -3.77 -7.52
N PRO A 119 -28.03 -2.53 -7.23
CA PRO A 119 -28.03 -2.04 -5.85
C PRO A 119 -28.96 -2.82 -4.90
N TRP A 120 -30.09 -3.34 -5.40
CA TRP A 120 -30.98 -4.18 -4.61
C TRP A 120 -30.47 -5.61 -4.38
N GLN A 121 -29.59 -6.13 -5.24
CA GLN A 121 -29.00 -7.47 -5.07
C GLN A 121 -27.99 -7.49 -3.93
N VAL A 122 -27.31 -6.36 -3.71
CA VAL A 122 -26.40 -6.21 -2.58
C VAL A 122 -27.17 -6.27 -1.23
N LEU A 123 -28.48 -5.97 -1.20
CA LEU A 123 -29.32 -6.12 0.00
C LEU A 123 -29.51 -7.57 0.44
N GLN A 124 -29.25 -8.53 -0.44
CA GLN A 124 -29.32 -9.95 -0.11
C GLN A 124 -28.11 -10.41 0.72
N ASN A 125 -27.13 -9.53 0.98
CA ASN A 125 -25.98 -9.70 1.88
C ASN A 125 -25.19 -11.00 1.70
N LYS A 126 -25.16 -11.55 0.47
CA LYS A 126 -24.55 -12.85 0.21
C LYS A 126 -23.03 -12.86 0.39
N SER A 127 -22.36 -11.72 0.18
CA SER A 127 -20.91 -11.56 0.31
C SER A 127 -20.43 -11.25 1.74
N HIS A 128 -21.32 -11.24 2.74
CA HIS A 128 -20.95 -10.86 4.12
C HIS A 128 -19.84 -11.72 4.72
N LEU A 129 -19.86 -13.02 4.44
CA LEU A 129 -18.85 -13.94 4.93
C LEU A 129 -17.44 -13.53 4.45
N ALA A 130 -17.29 -13.07 3.21
CA ALA A 130 -16.00 -12.56 2.73
C ALA A 130 -15.53 -11.30 3.48
N ASN A 131 -16.46 -10.44 3.94
CA ASN A 131 -16.11 -9.29 4.78
C ASN A 131 -15.66 -9.70 6.19
N LEU A 132 -16.28 -10.73 6.78
CA LEU A 132 -15.87 -11.28 8.07
C LEU A 132 -14.47 -11.90 7.99
N VAL A 133 -14.20 -12.65 6.92
CA VAL A 133 -12.88 -13.27 6.68
C VAL A 133 -11.81 -12.18 6.50
N CYS A 134 -12.09 -11.15 5.70
CA CYS A 134 -11.17 -10.02 5.54
C CYS A 134 -10.92 -9.28 6.86
N LEU A 135 -11.95 -9.11 7.70
CA LEU A 135 -11.79 -8.51 9.03
C LEU A 135 -10.94 -9.38 9.96
N ALA A 136 -11.16 -10.70 9.94
CA ALA A 136 -10.39 -11.64 10.76
C ALA A 136 -8.92 -11.70 10.35
N ILE A 137 -8.61 -11.63 9.06
CA ILE A 137 -7.23 -11.59 8.56
C ILE A 137 -6.53 -10.30 9.00
N LEU A 138 -7.13 -9.13 8.72
CA LEU A 138 -6.51 -7.85 9.08
C LEU A 138 -6.34 -7.69 10.58
N PHE A 139 -7.30 -8.18 11.37
CA PHE A 139 -7.19 -8.12 12.83
C PHE A 139 -6.23 -9.19 13.37
N GLY A 140 -6.17 -10.37 12.75
CA GLY A 140 -5.27 -11.45 13.11
C GLY A 140 -3.79 -11.11 12.83
N ASP A 141 -3.52 -10.40 11.74
CA ASP A 141 -2.19 -9.90 11.39
C ASP A 141 -1.62 -9.02 12.51
N GLU A 142 -2.39 -8.01 12.93
CA GLU A 142 -2.05 -7.10 14.03
C GLU A 142 -1.86 -7.82 15.38
N PHE A 143 -2.66 -8.86 15.64
CA PHE A 143 -2.53 -9.67 16.84
C PHE A 143 -1.18 -10.40 16.88
N ILE A 144 -0.84 -11.04 15.77
CA ILE A 144 0.33 -11.90 15.65
C ILE A 144 1.63 -11.07 15.59
N ASP A 145 1.64 -9.95 14.85
CA ASP A 145 2.76 -9.00 14.85
C ASP A 145 2.96 -8.36 16.21
N GLY A 146 1.87 -7.97 16.89
CA GLY A 146 1.94 -7.45 18.24
C GLY A 146 2.54 -8.43 19.25
N ILE A 147 2.21 -9.72 19.13
CA ILE A 147 2.84 -10.78 19.94
C ILE A 147 4.33 -10.91 19.63
N ALA A 148 4.74 -10.88 18.36
CA ALA A 148 6.15 -10.97 17.99
C ALA A 148 6.97 -9.80 18.55
N GLN A 149 6.41 -8.60 18.52
CA GLN A 149 7.04 -7.39 19.07
C GLN A 149 7.14 -7.46 20.60
N LEU A 150 6.11 -7.95 21.28
CA LEU A 150 6.06 -8.01 22.75
C LEU A 150 6.85 -9.19 23.33
N TYR A 151 6.62 -10.40 22.83
CA TYR A 151 7.19 -11.64 23.39
C TYR A 151 8.59 -11.94 22.82
N GLY A 152 8.90 -11.36 21.66
CA GLY A 152 10.15 -11.55 20.95
C GLY A 152 10.05 -12.64 19.89
N LYS A 153 10.68 -12.39 18.73
CA LYS A 153 10.67 -13.29 17.57
C LYS A 153 11.18 -14.69 17.90
N GLU A 154 12.24 -14.80 18.69
CA GLU A 154 12.85 -16.09 19.02
C GLU A 154 11.88 -16.99 19.77
N ALA A 155 11.19 -16.45 20.78
CA ALA A 155 10.20 -17.19 21.55
C ALA A 155 9.00 -17.61 20.70
N VAL A 156 8.52 -16.74 19.79
CA VAL A 156 7.46 -17.11 18.86
C VAL A 156 7.92 -18.19 17.88
N ARG A 157 9.15 -18.11 17.35
CA ARG A 157 9.71 -19.15 16.48
C ARG A 157 9.79 -20.50 17.19
N GLU A 158 10.17 -20.53 18.46
CA GLU A 158 10.20 -21.78 19.25
C GLU A 158 8.81 -22.42 19.37
N ILE A 159 7.76 -21.61 19.59
CA ILE A 159 6.38 -22.08 19.60
C ILE A 159 6.00 -22.69 18.24
N LEU A 160 6.32 -21.98 17.14
CA LEU A 160 5.99 -22.40 15.78
C LEU A 160 6.80 -23.61 15.31
N ALA A 161 7.99 -23.82 15.87
CA ALA A 161 8.84 -24.98 15.56
C ALA A 161 8.35 -26.28 16.21
N ASN A 162 7.36 -26.23 17.09
CA ASN A 162 6.82 -27.40 17.75
C ASN A 162 6.02 -28.28 16.77
N PRO A 163 6.51 -29.47 16.38
CA PRO A 163 5.86 -30.31 15.37
C PRO A 163 4.55 -30.96 15.85
N LYS A 164 4.21 -30.82 17.13
CA LYS A 164 2.97 -31.37 17.71
C LYS A 164 1.77 -30.44 17.54
N ILE A 165 1.99 -29.20 17.09
CA ILE A 165 0.94 -28.18 16.99
C ILE A 165 0.75 -27.84 15.51
N ASP A 166 -0.47 -28.04 15.00
CA ASP A 166 -0.85 -27.53 13.68
C ASP A 166 -1.52 -26.17 13.83
N PHE A 167 -0.86 -25.14 13.29
CA PHE A 167 -1.36 -23.76 13.32
C PHE A 167 -2.31 -23.44 12.16
N SER A 168 -2.56 -24.38 11.26
CA SER A 168 -3.42 -24.18 10.10
C SER A 168 -4.89 -24.14 10.50
N LEU A 169 -5.64 -23.21 9.92
CA LEU A 169 -7.10 -23.24 9.97
C LEU A 169 -7.59 -24.45 9.17
N ARG A 170 -8.45 -25.25 9.79
CA ARG A 170 -9.05 -26.44 9.21
C ARG A 170 -10.57 -26.31 9.17
N TYR A 171 -11.21 -27.18 8.40
CA TYR A 171 -12.65 -27.31 8.40
C TYR A 171 -13.09 -28.77 8.42
N LYS A 172 -14.29 -29.02 8.95
CA LYS A 172 -15.00 -30.29 8.83
C LYS A 172 -16.42 -30.03 8.35
N LEU A 173 -16.98 -30.96 7.59
CA LEU A 173 -18.39 -30.90 7.20
C LEU A 173 -19.26 -31.36 8.37
N THR A 174 -20.37 -30.66 8.58
CA THR A 174 -21.36 -30.94 9.63
C THR A 174 -22.74 -31.06 8.99
N PRO A 175 -23.73 -31.64 9.70
CA PRO A 175 -25.12 -31.67 9.20
C PRO A 175 -25.69 -30.27 8.91
N ASN A 176 -25.12 -29.22 9.52
CA ASN A 176 -25.54 -27.83 9.36
C ASN A 176 -24.64 -27.02 8.41
N GLY A 177 -23.73 -27.70 7.67
CA GLY A 177 -22.84 -27.09 6.70
C GLY A 177 -21.37 -27.42 6.95
N ALA A 178 -20.58 -26.42 7.34
CA ALA A 178 -19.16 -26.57 7.66
C ALA A 178 -18.82 -25.87 8.97
N GLU A 179 -17.78 -26.35 9.64
CA GLU A 179 -17.23 -25.77 10.87
C GLU A 179 -15.72 -25.61 10.70
N LEU A 180 -15.26 -24.37 10.78
CA LEU A 180 -13.88 -23.92 10.81
C LEU A 180 -13.34 -23.99 12.25
N TYR A 181 -12.13 -24.49 12.41
CA TYR A 181 -11.48 -24.61 13.72
C TYR A 181 -9.95 -24.63 13.62
N TYR A 182 -9.29 -24.22 14.70
CA TYR A 182 -7.88 -24.48 14.94
C TYR A 182 -7.74 -25.65 15.92
N GLU A 183 -6.69 -26.46 15.78
CA GLU A 183 -6.41 -27.60 16.68
C GLU A 183 -5.61 -27.17 17.94
N PHE A 184 -5.47 -25.87 18.15
CA PHE A 184 -4.74 -25.28 19.28
C PHE A 184 -5.52 -24.11 19.87
N ASP A 185 -5.16 -23.77 21.11
CA ASP A 185 -5.61 -22.55 21.79
C ASP A 185 -4.38 -21.71 22.16
N ILE A 186 -4.30 -20.47 21.66
CA ILE A 186 -3.13 -19.61 21.90
C ILE A 186 -2.92 -19.32 23.40
N ARG A 187 -3.97 -19.40 24.22
CA ARG A 187 -3.93 -19.18 25.66
C ARG A 187 -3.15 -20.26 26.40
N GLU A 188 -3.00 -21.42 25.78
CA GLU A 188 -2.20 -22.53 26.31
C GLU A 188 -0.73 -22.44 25.86
N LEU A 189 -0.44 -21.64 24.83
CA LEU A 189 0.89 -21.52 24.22
C LEU A 189 1.65 -20.28 24.70
N LEU A 190 0.94 -19.21 25.06
CA LEU A 190 1.55 -17.95 25.51
C LEU A 190 1.50 -17.81 27.04
N PRO A 191 2.52 -17.22 27.65
CA PRO A 191 2.51 -16.95 29.08
C PRO A 191 1.49 -15.86 29.42
N ASN A 192 0.91 -15.93 30.63
CA ASN A 192 -0.14 -15.00 31.07
C ASN A 192 0.28 -13.52 30.98
N TRP A 193 1.54 -13.20 31.27
CA TRP A 193 2.01 -11.81 31.19
C TRP A 193 1.93 -11.23 29.77
N VAL A 194 2.12 -12.04 28.73
CA VAL A 194 1.93 -11.62 27.32
C VAL A 194 0.45 -11.38 27.05
N LEU A 195 -0.40 -12.34 27.43
CA LEU A 195 -1.85 -12.28 27.22
C LEU A 195 -2.51 -11.10 27.96
N ASP A 196 -2.02 -10.77 29.15
CA ASP A 196 -2.57 -9.72 29.99
C ASP A 196 -2.01 -8.33 29.65
N THR A 197 -0.99 -8.25 28.78
CA THR A 197 -0.46 -6.97 28.28
C THR A 197 -1.44 -6.32 27.31
N VAL A 198 -1.54 -4.99 27.39
CA VAL A 198 -2.41 -4.17 26.52
C VAL A 198 -1.70 -3.88 25.20
N ASN A 199 -2.38 -4.16 24.08
CA ASN A 199 -1.95 -3.73 22.77
C ASN A 199 -2.14 -2.22 22.63
N GLU A 200 -1.08 -1.49 22.26
CA GLU A 200 -1.09 -0.03 22.20
C GLU A 200 -2.04 0.54 21.15
N LYS A 201 -2.24 -0.17 20.04
CA LYS A 201 -3.06 0.28 18.90
C LYS A 201 -4.56 0.21 19.21
N TYR A 202 -4.99 -0.87 19.84
CA TYR A 202 -6.40 -1.14 20.10
C TYR A 202 -6.83 -0.89 21.55
N GLY A 203 -5.89 -0.73 22.49
CA GLY A 203 -6.19 -0.43 23.89
C GLY A 203 -6.85 -1.58 24.66
N ILE A 204 -6.71 -2.81 24.18
CA ILE A 204 -7.25 -4.04 24.79
C ILE A 204 -6.13 -5.02 25.10
N SER A 205 -6.34 -5.93 26.06
CA SER A 205 -5.39 -6.99 26.34
C SER A 205 -5.27 -7.96 25.16
N TYR A 206 -4.12 -8.63 24.97
CA TYR A 206 -3.99 -9.68 23.96
C TYR A 206 -4.98 -10.84 24.22
N ARG A 207 -5.37 -11.08 25.47
CA ARG A 207 -6.42 -12.05 25.83
C ARG A 207 -7.78 -11.66 25.24
N ASP A 208 -8.17 -10.40 25.38
CA ASP A 208 -9.42 -9.88 24.82
C ASP A 208 -9.34 -9.80 23.29
N PHE A 209 -8.17 -9.44 22.75
CA PHE A 209 -7.89 -9.46 21.33
C PHE A 209 -8.15 -10.86 20.74
N TYR A 210 -7.60 -11.90 21.37
CA TYR A 210 -7.85 -13.28 20.95
C TYR A 210 -9.33 -13.68 21.09
N ALA A 211 -10.01 -13.25 22.16
CA ALA A 211 -11.44 -13.51 22.32
C ALA A 211 -12.28 -12.91 21.17
N HIS A 212 -11.90 -11.72 20.68
CA HIS A 212 -12.53 -11.14 19.49
C HIS A 212 -12.26 -11.96 18.21
N LEU A 213 -11.06 -12.51 18.04
CA LEU A 213 -10.75 -13.40 16.91
C LEU A 213 -11.57 -14.69 16.95
N LEU A 214 -11.70 -15.32 18.13
CA LEU A 214 -12.59 -16.47 18.33
C LEU A 214 -14.04 -16.13 18.03
N PHE A 215 -14.50 -14.96 18.46
CA PHE A 215 -15.84 -14.48 18.14
C PHE A 215 -16.05 -14.31 16.62
N LEU A 216 -15.07 -13.79 15.88
CA LEU A 216 -15.15 -13.70 14.41
C LEU A 216 -15.21 -15.09 13.77
N LEU A 217 -14.45 -16.07 14.29
CA LEU A 217 -14.50 -17.47 13.85
C LEU A 217 -15.89 -18.08 14.04
N ASP A 218 -16.50 -17.88 15.21
CA ASP A 218 -17.86 -18.34 15.49
C ASP A 218 -18.89 -17.69 14.54
N GLU A 219 -18.74 -16.40 14.28
CA GLU A 219 -19.63 -15.69 13.36
C GLU A 219 -19.47 -16.16 11.90
N MET A 220 -18.25 -16.51 11.48
CA MET A 220 -18.00 -17.15 10.19
C MET A 220 -18.68 -18.52 10.10
N ASN A 221 -18.52 -19.35 11.15
CA ASN A 221 -19.15 -20.67 11.23
C ASN A 221 -20.67 -20.61 11.10
N LEU A 222 -21.28 -19.62 11.77
CA LEU A 222 -22.72 -19.41 11.73
C LEU A 222 -23.23 -18.88 10.38
N GLN A 223 -22.37 -18.37 9.50
CA GLN A 223 -22.79 -18.01 8.13
C GLN A 223 -22.91 -19.22 7.20
N PHE A 224 -22.20 -20.34 7.44
CA PHE A 224 -22.29 -21.52 6.56
C PHE A 224 -23.70 -22.08 6.47
N GLY A 225 -24.46 -22.07 7.57
CA GLY A 225 -25.87 -22.52 7.59
C GLY A 225 -26.82 -21.69 6.73
N LYS A 226 -26.35 -20.59 6.10
CA LYS A 226 -27.11 -19.74 5.17
C LYS A 226 -26.70 -19.92 3.72
N LEU A 227 -25.65 -20.68 3.44
CA LEU A 227 -25.14 -20.90 2.10
C LEU A 227 -25.86 -22.07 1.43
N GLN A 228 -25.80 -22.11 0.10
CA GLN A 228 -26.27 -23.26 -0.67
C GLN A 228 -25.27 -24.42 -0.53
N GLU A 229 -25.76 -25.65 -0.60
CA GLU A 229 -24.96 -26.86 -0.38
C GLU A 229 -23.73 -26.95 -1.29
N ASP A 230 -23.88 -26.55 -2.56
CA ASP A 230 -22.81 -26.51 -3.55
C ASP A 230 -21.75 -25.42 -3.29
N GLN A 231 -22.06 -24.43 -2.44
CA GLN A 231 -21.13 -23.37 -2.04
C GLN A 231 -20.32 -23.71 -0.79
N ILE A 232 -20.89 -24.48 0.15
CA ILE A 232 -20.36 -24.64 1.51
C ILE A 232 -18.92 -25.15 1.50
N THR A 233 -18.66 -26.27 0.83
CA THR A 233 -17.32 -26.89 0.79
C THR A 233 -16.30 -25.97 0.11
N ILE A 234 -16.72 -25.29 -0.97
CA ILE A 234 -15.85 -24.39 -1.72
C ILE A 234 -15.50 -23.16 -0.86
N ALA A 235 -16.50 -22.56 -0.20
CA ALA A 235 -16.31 -21.41 0.68
C ALA A 235 -15.40 -21.77 1.87
N ALA A 236 -15.65 -22.91 2.54
CA ALA A 236 -14.83 -23.35 3.68
C ALA A 236 -13.37 -23.59 3.27
N SER A 237 -13.14 -24.23 2.13
CA SER A 237 -11.81 -24.46 1.56
C SER A 237 -11.10 -23.14 1.22
N LEU A 238 -11.79 -22.18 0.59
CA LEU A 238 -11.22 -20.88 0.27
C LEU A 238 -10.89 -20.05 1.52
N ILE A 239 -11.71 -20.15 2.58
CA ILE A 239 -11.46 -19.48 3.86
C ILE A 239 -10.21 -20.06 4.54
N CYS A 240 -10.09 -21.39 4.61
CA CYS A 240 -8.88 -22.02 5.14
C CYS A 240 -7.66 -21.61 4.32
N LYS A 241 -7.77 -21.65 2.97
CA LYS A 241 -6.68 -21.27 2.07
C LYS A 241 -6.20 -19.84 2.33
N VAL A 242 -7.10 -18.86 2.39
CA VAL A 242 -6.68 -17.47 2.59
C VAL A 242 -6.06 -17.26 3.97
N CYS A 243 -6.67 -17.77 5.05
CA CYS A 243 -6.13 -17.61 6.40
C CYS A 243 -4.74 -18.28 6.53
N ASN A 244 -4.55 -19.45 5.93
CA ASN A 244 -3.29 -20.16 5.97
C ASN A 244 -2.21 -19.46 5.11
N LEU A 245 -2.58 -18.88 3.97
CA LEU A 245 -1.65 -18.04 3.18
C LEU A 245 -1.17 -16.82 3.97
N CYS A 246 -2.06 -16.14 4.71
CA CYS A 246 -1.69 -15.02 5.58
C CYS A 246 -0.71 -15.46 6.67
N PHE A 247 -0.96 -16.64 7.24
CA PHE A 247 -0.08 -17.17 8.29
C PHE A 247 1.27 -17.66 7.75
N ASP A 248 1.31 -18.19 6.52
CA ASP A 248 2.54 -18.58 5.84
C ASP A 248 3.44 -17.37 5.52
N THR A 249 2.87 -16.22 5.20
CA THR A 249 3.63 -14.98 4.97
C THR A 249 4.23 -14.48 6.29
N TYR A 250 3.46 -14.50 7.39
CA TYR A 250 4.00 -14.19 8.72
C TYR A 250 5.15 -15.13 9.14
N LYS A 251 5.00 -16.45 8.91
CA LYS A 251 6.09 -17.41 9.18
C LYS A 251 7.34 -17.08 8.38
N THR A 252 7.19 -16.57 7.15
CA THR A 252 8.32 -16.14 6.31
C THR A 252 9.04 -14.94 6.94
N ASP A 253 8.28 -13.94 7.40
CA ASP A 253 8.81 -12.73 8.07
C ASP A 253 9.53 -13.05 9.38
N LEU A 254 9.04 -14.08 10.08
CA LEU A 254 9.72 -14.61 11.23
C LEU A 254 10.97 -15.40 10.84
N ALA A 255 10.98 -16.26 9.84
CA ALA A 255 12.00 -17.32 9.72
C ALA A 255 13.43 -16.82 9.45
N GLN A 256 13.66 -15.84 8.56
CA GLN A 256 14.99 -15.34 8.19
C GLN A 256 14.88 -14.11 7.28
N PHE A 257 14.86 -12.91 7.86
CA PHE A 257 15.00 -11.69 7.06
C PHE A 257 16.48 -11.38 6.81
N THR A 258 16.83 -11.09 5.57
CA THR A 258 18.13 -10.54 5.14
C THR A 258 17.88 -9.27 4.35
N ASN A 259 18.86 -8.36 4.29
CA ASN A 259 18.81 -7.19 3.41
C ASN A 259 19.33 -7.51 1.99
N ASP A 260 19.95 -8.67 1.80
CA ASP A 260 20.54 -9.12 0.54
C ASP A 260 19.56 -9.96 -0.28
N TYR A 261 18.36 -9.44 -0.54
CA TYR A 261 17.37 -10.06 -1.42
C TYR A 261 17.37 -9.39 -2.80
N SER A 262 17.08 -10.19 -3.82
CA SER A 262 16.92 -9.76 -5.21
C SER A 262 15.55 -9.13 -5.46
N MET A 263 15.41 -8.40 -6.57
CA MET A 263 14.10 -7.91 -7.02
C MET A 263 13.10 -9.05 -7.23
N GLU A 264 13.55 -10.20 -7.75
CA GLU A 264 12.67 -11.35 -7.99
C GLU A 264 12.09 -11.91 -6.68
N GLU A 265 12.93 -12.03 -5.66
CA GLU A 265 12.50 -12.48 -4.32
C GLU A 265 11.50 -11.50 -3.70
N LEU A 266 11.77 -10.19 -3.79
CA LEU A 266 10.85 -9.15 -3.33
C LEU A 266 9.49 -9.21 -4.04
N LEU A 267 9.49 -9.32 -5.38
CA LEU A 267 8.26 -9.41 -6.17
C LEU A 267 7.47 -10.69 -5.86
N SER A 268 8.17 -11.81 -5.66
CA SER A 268 7.57 -13.10 -5.29
C SER A 268 7.00 -13.07 -3.87
N TYR A 269 7.71 -12.45 -2.94
CA TYR A 269 7.23 -12.20 -1.57
C TYR A 269 5.95 -11.37 -1.60
N GLN A 270 5.94 -10.23 -2.27
CA GLN A 270 4.76 -9.35 -2.35
C GLN A 270 3.58 -10.02 -3.06
N GLN A 271 3.85 -10.83 -4.10
CA GLN A 271 2.79 -11.60 -4.75
C GLN A 271 2.12 -12.61 -3.80
N ARG A 272 2.89 -13.26 -2.91
CA ARG A 272 2.35 -14.18 -1.90
C ARG A 272 1.62 -13.42 -0.80
N LYS A 273 2.21 -12.31 -0.31
CA LYS A 273 1.68 -11.47 0.77
C LYS A 273 0.37 -10.80 0.40
N ASP A 274 0.22 -10.27 -0.82
CA ASP A 274 -0.99 -9.51 -1.16
C ASP A 274 -1.85 -10.18 -2.23
N ASP A 275 -1.26 -10.45 -3.40
CA ASP A 275 -2.10 -10.78 -4.55
C ASP A 275 -2.82 -12.10 -4.40
N GLN A 276 -2.14 -13.12 -3.89
CA GLN A 276 -2.74 -14.43 -3.68
C GLN A 276 -3.87 -14.34 -2.66
N ILE A 277 -3.69 -13.58 -1.57
CA ILE A 277 -4.71 -13.35 -0.54
C ILE A 277 -5.93 -12.67 -1.16
N ILE A 278 -5.73 -11.55 -1.87
CA ILE A 278 -6.83 -10.80 -2.50
C ILE A 278 -7.54 -11.64 -3.56
N GLN A 279 -6.80 -12.38 -4.39
CA GLN A 279 -7.41 -13.24 -5.40
C GLN A 279 -8.28 -14.34 -4.79
N VAL A 280 -7.84 -14.96 -3.68
CA VAL A 280 -8.66 -15.96 -2.96
C VAL A 280 -9.88 -15.30 -2.32
N LEU A 281 -9.77 -14.10 -1.75
CA LEU A 281 -10.92 -13.35 -1.22
C LEU A 281 -11.93 -12.96 -2.30
N LEU A 282 -11.46 -12.58 -3.50
CA LEU A 282 -12.31 -12.29 -4.64
C LEU A 282 -12.97 -13.56 -5.21
N GLU A 283 -12.26 -14.69 -5.20
CA GLU A 283 -12.82 -15.98 -5.57
C GLU A 283 -13.91 -16.42 -4.57
N LEU A 284 -13.66 -16.28 -3.27
CA LEU A 284 -14.65 -16.53 -2.21
C LEU A 284 -15.88 -15.67 -2.43
N ARG A 285 -15.71 -14.36 -2.65
CA ARG A 285 -16.82 -13.45 -2.94
C ARG A 285 -17.58 -13.86 -4.20
N CYS A 286 -16.89 -14.27 -5.26
CA CYS A 286 -17.50 -14.75 -6.50
C CYS A 286 -18.40 -15.97 -6.24
N VAL A 287 -17.91 -16.95 -5.47
CA VAL A 287 -18.67 -18.14 -5.07
C VAL A 287 -19.91 -17.74 -4.27
N LEU A 288 -19.74 -16.90 -3.24
CA LEU A 288 -20.84 -16.43 -2.38
C LEU A 288 -21.93 -15.68 -3.15
N LEU A 289 -21.56 -14.98 -4.23
CA LEU A 289 -22.48 -14.24 -5.09
C LEU A 289 -23.14 -15.11 -6.18
N ASN A 290 -22.93 -16.42 -6.19
CA ASN A 290 -23.37 -17.35 -7.24
C ASN A 290 -22.90 -16.92 -8.64
N LYS A 291 -21.62 -16.52 -8.73
CA LYS A 291 -20.98 -16.11 -9.98
C LYS A 291 -19.98 -17.18 -10.42
N HIS A 292 -19.85 -17.37 -11.72
CA HIS A 292 -18.87 -18.31 -12.28
C HIS A 292 -17.46 -17.74 -12.20
N VAL A 293 -16.60 -18.35 -11.36
CA VAL A 293 -15.22 -17.91 -11.14
C VAL A 293 -14.45 -17.75 -12.45
N LYS A 294 -14.61 -18.66 -13.42
CA LYS A 294 -13.95 -18.61 -14.73
C LYS A 294 -14.21 -17.29 -15.48
N THR A 295 -15.39 -16.70 -15.33
CA THR A 295 -15.76 -15.43 -15.97
C THR A 295 -15.03 -14.23 -15.36
N TYR A 296 -14.73 -14.28 -14.06
CA TYR A 296 -14.19 -13.14 -13.32
C TYR A 296 -12.68 -13.25 -13.03
N ARG A 297 -12.11 -14.46 -13.07
CA ARG A 297 -10.69 -14.71 -12.80
C ARG A 297 -9.73 -13.79 -13.60
N PRO A 298 -9.94 -13.53 -14.91
CA PRO A 298 -9.07 -12.60 -15.65
C PRO A 298 -9.09 -11.16 -15.10
N LYS A 299 -10.15 -10.77 -14.39
CA LYS A 299 -10.29 -9.43 -13.80
C LYS A 299 -9.65 -9.35 -12.41
N PHE A 300 -9.48 -10.46 -11.69
CA PHE A 300 -8.95 -10.46 -10.32
C PHE A 300 -7.54 -9.90 -10.25
N ALA A 301 -6.69 -10.20 -11.24
CA ALA A 301 -5.33 -9.69 -11.32
C ALA A 301 -5.27 -8.15 -11.31
N ASN A 302 -6.19 -7.47 -12.01
CA ASN A 302 -6.20 -6.00 -12.01
C ASN A 302 -6.62 -5.43 -10.66
N TRP A 303 -7.49 -6.13 -9.92
CA TRP A 303 -7.89 -5.71 -8.58
C TRP A 303 -6.82 -6.01 -7.53
N SER A 304 -6.09 -7.12 -7.67
CA SER A 304 -4.96 -7.43 -6.78
C SER A 304 -3.80 -6.45 -7.01
N LEU A 305 -3.56 -6.04 -8.26
CA LEU A 305 -2.57 -5.03 -8.60
C LEU A 305 -2.84 -3.66 -7.95
N MET A 306 -4.11 -3.30 -7.74
CA MET A 306 -4.44 -2.09 -6.96
C MET A 306 -3.91 -2.19 -5.52
N VAL A 307 -4.02 -3.36 -4.90
CA VAL A 307 -3.53 -3.62 -3.53
C VAL A 307 -2.02 -3.65 -3.51
N ARG A 308 -1.37 -4.32 -4.47
CA ARG A 308 0.10 -4.30 -4.61
C ARG A 308 0.64 -2.87 -4.78
N SER A 309 -0.08 -2.02 -5.52
CA SER A 309 0.28 -0.60 -5.60
C SER A 309 0.12 0.13 -4.26
N MET A 310 -0.80 -0.27 -3.38
CA MET A 310 -0.91 0.30 -2.04
C MET A 310 0.21 -0.20 -1.13
N GLN A 311 0.65 -1.45 -1.28
CA GLN A 311 1.77 -1.99 -0.51
C GLN A 311 3.07 -1.21 -0.71
N VAL A 312 3.31 -0.67 -1.91
CA VAL A 312 4.47 0.23 -2.13
C VAL A 312 4.37 1.52 -1.30
N TYR A 313 3.16 2.00 -1.02
CA TYR A 313 2.94 3.10 -0.09
C TYR A 313 3.13 2.65 1.36
N ASP A 314 2.60 1.48 1.74
CA ASP A 314 2.78 0.95 3.09
C ASP A 314 4.29 0.75 3.39
N ASP A 315 5.06 0.24 2.43
CA ASP A 315 6.52 0.15 2.50
C ASP A 315 7.22 1.51 2.73
N LEU A 316 6.70 2.61 2.15
CA LEU A 316 7.23 3.96 2.40
C LEU A 316 6.92 4.45 3.81
N GLN A 317 5.75 4.10 4.33
CA GLN A 317 5.29 4.50 5.66
C GLN A 317 5.98 3.68 6.77
N ASP A 318 6.08 2.38 6.57
CA ASP A 318 6.57 1.41 7.55
C ASP A 318 8.06 1.13 7.43
N LEU A 319 8.77 1.85 6.57
CA LEU A 319 10.22 1.78 6.34
C LEU A 319 11.07 1.53 7.60
N ALA A 320 10.80 2.27 8.68
CA ALA A 320 11.57 2.13 9.92
C ALA A 320 11.27 0.83 10.69
N LEU A 321 10.04 0.34 10.60
CA LEU A 321 9.57 -0.90 11.21
C LEU A 321 10.01 -2.12 10.38
N ASP A 322 9.95 -1.99 9.06
CA ASP A 322 10.30 -3.05 8.11
C ASP A 322 11.80 -3.29 7.99
N HIS A 323 12.63 -2.27 8.23
CA HIS A 323 14.07 -2.41 8.18
C HIS A 323 14.58 -3.44 9.21
N GLY A 324 15.08 -4.57 8.73
CA GLY A 324 15.48 -5.71 9.57
C GLY A 324 14.34 -6.69 9.90
N TYR A 325 13.16 -6.49 9.31
CA TYR A 325 11.95 -7.25 9.61
C TYR A 325 11.28 -7.86 8.36
N GLN A 326 11.00 -7.06 7.33
CA GLN A 326 10.24 -7.45 6.15
C GLN A 326 10.90 -6.94 4.86
N MET A 327 10.68 -7.66 3.75
CA MET A 327 11.16 -7.23 2.43
C MET A 327 10.38 -5.99 1.99
N ASN A 328 11.10 -4.90 1.78
CA ASN A 328 10.53 -3.57 1.54
C ASN A 328 11.18 -2.93 0.29
N PHE A 329 10.37 -2.33 -0.59
CA PHE A 329 10.85 -1.72 -1.84
C PHE A 329 11.82 -0.57 -1.62
N VAL A 330 11.59 0.26 -0.60
CA VAL A 330 12.43 1.42 -0.31
C VAL A 330 13.78 0.96 0.23
N CYS A 331 13.77 -0.01 1.15
CA CYS A 331 14.99 -0.66 1.63
C CYS A 331 15.78 -1.27 0.48
N TYR A 332 15.10 -1.98 -0.42
CA TYR A 332 15.72 -2.60 -1.59
C TYR A 332 16.42 -1.57 -2.49
N PHE A 333 15.71 -0.52 -2.94
CA PHE A 333 16.29 0.47 -3.83
C PHE A 333 17.46 1.21 -3.16
N ALA A 334 17.33 1.54 -1.88
CA ALA A 334 18.39 2.19 -1.12
C ALA A 334 19.64 1.30 -1.02
N HIS A 335 19.45 0.04 -0.62
CA HIS A 335 20.51 -0.92 -0.44
C HIS A 335 21.25 -1.22 -1.76
N GLN A 336 20.50 -1.46 -2.85
CA GLN A 336 21.08 -1.88 -4.13
C GLN A 336 21.66 -0.72 -4.94
N PHE A 337 21.03 0.46 -4.93
CA PHE A 337 21.40 1.54 -5.85
C PHE A 337 21.88 2.82 -5.16
N PHE A 338 21.46 3.09 -3.92
CA PHE A 338 21.66 4.41 -3.28
C PHE A 338 22.31 4.31 -1.90
N LYS A 339 23.58 3.88 -1.86
CA LYS A 339 24.35 3.66 -0.61
C LYS A 339 24.29 4.81 0.40
N LYS A 340 24.22 6.07 -0.05
CA LYS A 340 24.08 7.22 0.87
C LYS A 340 22.74 7.22 1.60
N GLU A 341 21.65 6.89 0.91
CA GLU A 341 20.32 6.79 1.49
C GLU A 341 20.21 5.58 2.42
N TRP A 342 20.83 4.45 2.04
CA TRP A 342 20.92 3.27 2.88
C TRP A 342 21.65 3.55 4.21
N ASN A 343 22.84 4.16 4.13
CA ASN A 343 23.59 4.52 5.33
C ASN A 343 22.78 5.50 6.22
N TRP A 344 22.09 6.46 5.61
CA TRP A 344 21.23 7.38 6.36
C TRP A 344 20.12 6.65 7.12
N LEU A 345 19.45 5.67 6.48
CA LEU A 345 18.42 4.86 7.12
C LEU A 345 18.98 4.10 8.31
N GLN A 346 20.13 3.44 8.16
CA GLN A 346 20.78 2.70 9.24
C GLN A 346 21.14 3.60 10.43
N GLU A 347 21.63 4.81 10.17
CA GLU A 347 22.00 5.77 11.22
C GLU A 347 20.78 6.42 11.91
N ASN A 348 19.62 6.46 11.26
CA ASN A 348 18.46 7.21 11.73
C ASN A 348 17.20 6.35 11.95
N GLN A 349 17.27 5.03 11.85
CA GLN A 349 16.11 4.13 12.01
C GLN A 349 15.34 4.39 13.31
N ALA A 350 16.01 4.43 14.45
CA ALA A 350 15.36 4.65 15.75
C ALA A 350 14.67 6.02 15.84
N LYS A 351 15.25 7.07 15.23
CA LYS A 351 14.63 8.40 15.16
C LYS A 351 13.43 8.38 14.23
N LEU A 352 13.54 7.70 13.08
CA LEU A 352 12.46 7.59 12.11
C LEU A 352 11.26 6.83 12.69
N ALA A 353 11.50 5.77 13.46
CA ALA A 353 10.44 5.03 14.17
C ALA A 353 9.74 5.86 15.27
N ALA A 354 10.42 6.87 15.83
CA ALA A 354 9.85 7.75 16.84
C ALA A 354 9.00 8.90 16.26
N VAL A 355 9.15 9.19 14.96
CA VAL A 355 8.38 10.22 14.25
C VAL A 355 7.21 9.55 13.54
N LYS A 356 6.02 10.17 13.57
CA LYS A 356 4.80 9.62 12.97
C LYS A 356 4.16 10.60 12.00
N GLY A 357 3.35 10.08 11.08
CA GLY A 357 2.52 10.90 10.18
C GLY A 357 3.33 11.69 9.16
N MET A 358 2.91 12.93 8.87
CA MET A 358 3.48 13.74 7.79
C MET A 358 4.95 14.11 8.02
N ASP A 359 5.38 14.29 9.27
CA ASP A 359 6.80 14.51 9.61
C ASP A 359 7.67 13.32 9.18
N GLN A 360 7.20 12.09 9.39
CA GLN A 360 7.91 10.87 8.99
C GLN A 360 7.99 10.79 7.46
N ALA A 361 6.87 10.98 6.77
CA ALA A 361 6.80 10.97 5.32
C ALA A 361 7.74 12.03 4.70
N MET A 362 7.80 13.24 5.27
CA MET A 362 8.72 14.29 4.84
C MET A 362 10.18 13.90 5.06
N MET A 363 10.52 13.33 6.22
CA MET A 363 11.87 12.84 6.50
C MET A 363 12.33 11.80 5.47
N VAL A 364 11.47 10.83 5.13
CA VAL A 364 11.75 9.82 4.10
C VAL A 364 11.90 10.50 2.74
N SER A 365 10.94 11.34 2.35
CA SER A 365 10.93 11.99 1.02
C SER A 365 12.16 12.86 0.75
N LEU A 366 12.77 13.43 1.79
CA LEU A 366 13.95 14.30 1.68
C LEU A 366 15.30 13.59 1.83
N ASN A 367 15.37 12.51 2.61
CA ASN A 367 16.64 11.85 2.87
C ASN A 367 16.80 10.53 2.09
N MET A 368 15.71 10.02 1.52
CA MET A 368 15.69 8.83 0.65
C MET A 368 15.00 9.11 -0.69
N SER A 369 15.22 10.33 -1.22
CA SER A 369 14.51 10.84 -2.39
C SER A 369 14.63 9.94 -3.63
N ALA A 370 15.80 9.38 -3.91
CA ALA A 370 16.03 8.53 -5.08
C ALA A 370 15.27 7.20 -4.96
N SER A 371 15.34 6.55 -3.79
CA SER A 371 14.55 5.36 -3.48
C SER A 371 13.05 5.62 -3.57
N THR A 372 12.57 6.73 -2.97
CA THR A 372 11.16 7.13 -3.05
C THR A 372 10.73 7.37 -4.49
N MET A 373 11.55 8.04 -5.30
CA MET A 373 11.28 8.24 -6.73
C MET A 373 11.10 6.91 -7.47
N LEU A 374 11.99 5.93 -7.25
CA LEU A 374 11.86 4.61 -7.89
C LEU A 374 10.62 3.84 -7.41
N CYS A 375 10.29 3.88 -6.11
CA CYS A 375 9.04 3.32 -5.58
C CYS A 375 7.80 3.96 -6.26
N MET A 376 7.77 5.29 -6.38
CA MET A 376 6.66 5.99 -7.04
C MET A 376 6.58 5.65 -8.53
N GLN A 377 7.72 5.46 -9.22
CA GLN A 377 7.74 5.00 -10.61
C GLN A 377 7.25 3.56 -10.75
N TYR A 378 7.58 2.68 -9.81
CA TYR A 378 7.05 1.32 -9.78
C TYR A 378 5.54 1.28 -9.55
N ALA A 379 5.03 2.05 -8.58
CA ALA A 379 3.60 2.22 -8.37
C ALA A 379 2.89 2.78 -9.62
N LYS A 380 3.46 3.81 -10.24
CA LYS A 380 2.98 4.38 -11.52
C LYS A 380 2.91 3.33 -12.63
N HIS A 381 3.95 2.50 -12.76
CA HIS A 381 4.03 1.45 -13.78
C HIS A 381 2.89 0.44 -13.64
N MET A 382 2.63 -0.02 -12.42
CA MET A 382 1.53 -0.93 -12.12
C MET A 382 0.18 -0.31 -12.48
N VAL A 383 -0.04 0.95 -12.07
CA VAL A 383 -1.31 1.66 -12.25
C VAL A 383 -1.60 1.96 -13.72
N GLN A 384 -0.67 2.58 -14.44
CA GLN A 384 -0.91 3.00 -15.82
C GLN A 384 -0.94 1.83 -16.81
N GLY A 385 -0.19 0.75 -16.54
CA GLY A 385 -0.06 -0.36 -17.49
C GLY A 385 -1.29 -1.26 -17.58
N ASN A 386 -2.04 -1.41 -16.49
CA ASN A 386 -2.97 -2.54 -16.34
C ASN A 386 -4.36 -2.16 -15.80
N LEU A 387 -4.49 -0.99 -15.18
CA LEU A 387 -5.74 -0.60 -14.52
C LEU A 387 -6.67 0.18 -15.45
N SER A 388 -7.97 -0.08 -15.36
CA SER A 388 -8.98 0.74 -16.02
C SER A 388 -9.00 2.16 -15.46
N TRP A 389 -9.57 3.12 -16.20
CA TRP A 389 -9.68 4.52 -15.76
C TRP A 389 -10.26 4.66 -14.33
N VAL A 390 -11.33 3.92 -14.01
CA VAL A 390 -11.96 3.95 -12.67
C VAL A 390 -10.99 3.45 -11.60
N GLN A 391 -10.29 2.35 -11.87
CA GLN A 391 -9.32 1.77 -10.94
C GLN A 391 -8.14 2.73 -10.72
N GLN A 392 -7.63 3.38 -11.78
CA GLN A 392 -6.59 4.41 -11.66
C GLN A 392 -7.04 5.57 -10.76
N LYS A 393 -8.30 6.02 -10.88
CA LYS A 393 -8.86 7.07 -10.01
C LYS A 393 -8.95 6.64 -8.55
N ILE A 394 -9.38 5.42 -8.29
CA ILE A 394 -9.46 4.87 -6.93
C ILE A 394 -8.06 4.75 -6.33
N THR A 395 -7.11 4.14 -7.04
CA THR A 395 -5.73 3.98 -6.55
C THR A 395 -5.06 5.34 -6.33
N GLY A 396 -5.20 6.28 -7.26
CA GLY A 396 -4.68 7.64 -7.11
C GLY A 396 -5.31 8.38 -5.93
N TYR A 397 -6.62 8.22 -5.68
CA TYR A 397 -7.27 8.78 -4.50
C TYR A 397 -6.69 8.19 -3.20
N LEU A 398 -6.57 6.86 -3.12
CA LEU A 398 -6.05 6.18 -1.94
C LEU A 398 -4.60 6.59 -1.63
N TRP A 399 -3.74 6.65 -2.64
CA TRP A 399 -2.38 7.16 -2.51
C TRP A 399 -2.34 8.58 -1.97
N LYS A 400 -3.12 9.51 -2.56
CA LYS A 400 -3.10 10.91 -2.10
C LYS A 400 -3.67 11.07 -0.69
N LYS A 401 -4.70 10.31 -0.36
CA LYS A 401 -5.31 10.32 0.96
C LYS A 401 -4.34 9.82 2.02
N ASN A 402 -3.66 8.71 1.74
CA ASN A 402 -2.84 8.03 2.74
C ASN A 402 -1.44 8.66 2.83
N TRP A 403 -0.79 8.94 1.69
CA TRP A 403 0.56 9.51 1.64
C TRP A 403 0.59 11.02 1.87
N PHE A 404 -0.27 11.80 1.21
CA PHE A 404 -0.28 13.27 1.32
C PHE A 404 -1.33 13.81 2.31
N GLY A 405 -2.10 12.94 2.97
CA GLY A 405 -3.14 13.36 3.90
C GLY A 405 -4.33 14.08 3.24
N TRP A 406 -4.51 13.99 1.93
CA TRP A 406 -5.59 14.70 1.23
C TRP A 406 -6.96 14.20 1.70
N ASP A 407 -7.91 15.11 1.87
CA ASP A 407 -9.27 14.84 2.33
C ASP A 407 -9.35 14.17 3.73
N ASN A 408 -8.27 14.18 4.52
CA ASN A 408 -8.29 13.80 5.93
C ASN A 408 -8.54 15.03 6.83
N ASP A 409 -9.46 14.91 7.77
CA ASP A 409 -9.64 15.89 8.85
C ASP A 409 -8.56 15.72 9.93
N LEU A 410 -7.30 15.95 9.54
CA LEU A 410 -6.16 15.90 10.46
C LEU A 410 -6.10 17.19 11.30
N PRO A 411 -5.82 17.12 12.61
CA PRO A 411 -5.42 18.27 13.42
C PRO A 411 -4.24 19.03 12.79
N LEU A 412 -4.14 20.35 13.02
CA LEU A 412 -3.05 21.19 12.50
C LEU A 412 -1.66 20.63 12.84
N THR A 413 -1.50 20.03 14.02
CA THR A 413 -0.24 19.43 14.47
C THR A 413 0.16 18.18 13.68
N GLU A 414 -0.81 17.43 13.15
CA GLU A 414 -0.57 16.24 12.31
C GLU A 414 -0.41 16.61 10.83
N ARG A 415 -0.77 17.84 10.45
CA ARG A 415 -0.53 18.41 9.11
C ARG A 415 0.83 19.06 8.96
N ALA A 416 1.53 19.32 10.06
CA ALA A 416 2.90 19.84 10.02
C ALA A 416 3.83 18.73 9.54
N ALA A 417 4.52 18.96 8.42
CA ALA A 417 5.44 17.98 7.83
C ALA A 417 6.92 18.32 8.07
N PHE A 418 7.22 19.57 8.46
CA PHE A 418 8.59 20.03 8.74
C PHE A 418 8.90 20.12 10.23
N GLY A 419 8.01 19.71 11.13
CA GLY A 419 8.18 19.89 12.58
C GLY A 419 9.41 19.14 13.11
N ALA A 420 9.60 17.88 12.70
CA ALA A 420 10.78 17.10 13.06
C ALA A 420 12.07 17.72 12.49
N ILE A 421 12.02 18.19 11.25
CA ILE A 421 13.17 18.78 10.55
C ILE A 421 13.57 20.13 11.14
N ALA A 422 12.61 21.00 11.44
CA ALA A 422 12.83 22.29 12.07
C ALA A 422 13.53 22.10 13.42
N LYS A 423 13.06 21.14 14.24
CA LYS A 423 13.68 20.80 15.53
C LYS A 423 15.12 20.33 15.38
N MET A 424 15.42 19.52 14.37
CA MET A 424 16.80 19.11 14.07
C MET A 424 17.71 20.28 13.69
N GLN A 425 17.15 21.36 13.13
CA GLN A 425 17.86 22.60 12.84
C GLN A 425 17.84 23.60 14.00
N GLY A 426 17.34 23.22 15.18
CA GLY A 426 17.24 24.11 16.34
C GLY A 426 16.19 25.21 16.20
N LYS A 427 15.21 25.03 15.31
CA LYS A 427 14.12 25.98 15.04
C LYS A 427 12.78 25.41 15.50
N ASN A 428 11.84 26.31 15.81
CA ASN A 428 10.46 25.94 16.13
C ASN A 428 9.65 25.64 14.87
N ASP A 429 9.93 26.33 13.76
CA ASP A 429 9.32 26.13 12.46
C ASP A 429 10.23 26.69 11.35
N LEU A 430 9.94 26.35 10.10
CA LEU A 430 10.60 26.88 8.90
C LEU A 430 9.65 27.80 8.15
N THR A 431 10.15 28.91 7.63
CA THR A 431 9.41 29.77 6.70
C THR A 431 9.17 29.07 5.37
N LEU A 432 8.17 29.51 4.59
CA LEU A 432 7.89 28.97 3.26
C LEU A 432 9.14 28.90 2.37
N ILE A 433 9.97 29.96 2.38
CA ILE A 433 11.20 30.04 1.60
C ILE A 433 12.24 29.03 2.08
N GLU A 434 12.46 28.91 3.39
CA GLU A 434 13.38 27.92 3.95
C GLU A 434 12.94 26.49 3.63
N LYS A 435 11.63 26.20 3.68
CA LYS A 435 11.10 24.90 3.26
C LYS A 435 11.43 24.63 1.79
N VAL A 436 11.17 25.58 0.89
CA VAL A 436 11.45 25.43 -0.55
C VAL A 436 12.95 25.27 -0.82
N GLN A 437 13.81 26.06 -0.16
CA GLN A 437 15.26 25.93 -0.27
C GLN A 437 15.73 24.55 0.17
N LEU A 438 15.20 24.03 1.27
CA LEU A 438 15.52 22.68 1.73
C LEU A 438 15.06 21.60 0.75
N LEU A 439 13.86 21.73 0.17
CA LEU A 439 13.40 20.82 -0.89
C LEU A 439 14.37 20.82 -2.07
N GLN A 440 14.80 22.00 -2.53
CA GLN A 440 15.75 22.13 -3.64
C GLN A 440 17.11 21.52 -3.29
N GLU A 441 17.64 21.83 -2.12
CA GLU A 441 18.93 21.31 -1.64
C GLU A 441 18.92 19.79 -1.55
N LYS A 442 17.85 19.19 -1.03
CA LYS A 442 17.78 17.74 -0.78
C LYS A 442 17.38 16.94 -2.01
N ILE A 443 16.48 17.45 -2.85
CA ILE A 443 15.90 16.68 -3.97
C ILE A 443 16.59 16.99 -5.29
N VAL A 444 16.81 18.27 -5.63
CA VAL A 444 17.36 18.66 -6.95
C VAL A 444 18.86 18.32 -7.02
N SER A 445 19.55 18.26 -5.89
CA SER A 445 20.97 17.91 -5.81
C SER A 445 21.26 16.42 -6.01
N VAL A 446 20.25 15.53 -5.96
CA VAL A 446 20.42 14.09 -6.19
C VAL A 446 20.98 13.87 -7.60
N LYS A 447 22.20 13.33 -7.70
CA LYS A 447 22.84 13.03 -8.99
C LYS A 447 23.06 11.52 -9.10
N ASP A 448 22.24 10.87 -9.91
CA ASP A 448 22.35 9.45 -10.21
C ASP A 448 21.87 9.15 -11.64
N PRO A 449 22.49 8.22 -12.39
CA PRO A 449 22.05 7.89 -13.75
C PRO A 449 20.63 7.33 -13.86
N LEU A 450 20.07 6.77 -12.79
CA LEU A 450 18.68 6.28 -12.73
C LEU A 450 17.67 7.41 -12.46
N ILE A 451 18.14 8.58 -12.02
CA ILE A 451 17.30 9.69 -11.58
C ILE A 451 17.45 10.88 -12.53
N SER A 452 16.50 11.00 -13.45
CA SER A 452 16.48 12.12 -14.40
C SER A 452 16.16 13.46 -13.72
N GLU A 453 16.49 14.55 -14.40
CA GLU A 453 16.15 15.89 -13.92
C GLU A 453 14.64 16.06 -13.71
N ASP A 454 13.83 15.61 -14.66
CA ASP A 454 12.38 15.75 -14.57
C ASP A 454 11.79 14.90 -13.44
N LEU A 455 12.37 13.74 -13.12
CA LEU A 455 11.97 12.97 -11.93
C LEU A 455 12.20 13.76 -10.64
N ARG A 456 13.34 14.44 -10.49
CA ARG A 456 13.65 15.25 -9.31
C ARG A 456 12.65 16.38 -9.12
N PHE A 457 12.35 17.12 -10.18
CA PHE A 457 11.38 18.21 -10.09
C PHE A 457 9.94 17.71 -9.91
N ALA A 458 9.57 16.58 -10.52
CA ALA A 458 8.28 15.95 -10.25
C ALA A 458 8.14 15.51 -8.78
N HIS A 459 9.20 14.91 -8.21
CA HIS A 459 9.26 14.51 -6.80
C HIS A 459 9.25 15.71 -5.85
N LEU A 460 9.82 16.85 -6.25
CA LEU A 460 9.73 18.09 -5.47
C LEU A 460 8.27 18.53 -5.31
N ALA A 461 7.45 18.47 -6.38
CA ALA A 461 6.00 18.70 -6.26
C ALA A 461 5.33 17.70 -5.32
N ASP A 462 5.64 16.41 -5.45
CA ASP A 462 5.04 15.38 -4.61
C ASP A 462 5.44 15.58 -3.13
N THR A 463 6.68 15.96 -2.86
CA THR A 463 7.15 16.30 -1.50
C THR A 463 6.50 17.58 -0.98
N ALA A 464 6.29 18.59 -1.83
CA ALA A 464 5.57 19.80 -1.46
C ALA A 464 4.12 19.51 -1.07
N PHE A 465 3.48 18.47 -1.62
CA PHE A 465 2.12 18.07 -1.24
C PHE A 465 2.00 17.44 0.15
N LEU A 466 3.11 17.00 0.77
CA LEU A 466 3.12 16.52 2.16
C LEU A 466 2.91 17.66 3.16
N ASP A 467 3.31 18.89 2.82
CA ASP A 467 3.07 20.08 3.64
C ASP A 467 1.88 20.87 3.09
N HIS A 468 0.89 21.12 3.93
CA HIS A 468 -0.36 21.76 3.48
C HIS A 468 -0.13 23.17 2.90
N GLU A 469 0.74 23.95 3.52
CA GLU A 469 1.03 25.33 3.10
C GLU A 469 1.74 25.36 1.74
N LEU A 470 2.81 24.57 1.59
CA LEU A 470 3.52 24.44 0.32
C LEU A 470 2.65 23.87 -0.79
N GLY A 471 1.88 22.83 -0.48
CA GLY A 471 0.97 22.20 -1.44
C GLY A 471 -0.08 23.20 -1.94
N GLN A 472 -0.69 24.00 -1.06
CA GLN A 472 -1.64 25.04 -1.47
C GLN A 472 -0.96 26.13 -2.28
N HIS A 473 0.23 26.58 -1.87
CA HIS A 473 0.99 27.59 -2.60
C HIS A 473 1.32 27.12 -4.02
N PHE A 474 1.84 25.90 -4.17
CA PHE A 474 2.10 25.30 -5.48
C PHE A 474 0.82 25.17 -6.31
N LEU A 475 -0.27 24.61 -5.78
CA LEU A 475 -1.53 24.46 -6.53
C LEU A 475 -2.13 25.81 -6.94
N SER A 476 -1.94 26.85 -6.13
CA SER A 476 -2.43 28.20 -6.42
C SER A 476 -1.75 28.84 -7.63
N SER A 477 -0.48 28.50 -7.90
CA SER A 477 0.28 29.00 -9.04
C SER A 477 -0.08 28.31 -10.37
N LEU A 478 -0.78 27.17 -10.31
CA LEU A 478 -1.17 26.39 -11.48
C LEU A 478 -2.42 26.93 -12.18
N SER A 479 -2.53 26.68 -13.48
CA SER A 479 -3.77 26.88 -14.22
C SER A 479 -4.88 25.97 -13.68
N LYS A 480 -6.15 26.34 -13.89
CA LYS A 480 -7.29 25.49 -13.48
C LYS A 480 -7.22 24.09 -14.11
N LYS A 481 -6.73 24.00 -15.35
CA LYS A 481 -6.57 22.73 -16.07
C LYS A 481 -5.50 21.87 -15.41
N ASP A 482 -4.30 22.42 -15.20
CA ASP A 482 -3.18 21.67 -14.61
C ASP A 482 -3.50 21.24 -13.17
N ARG A 483 -4.10 22.14 -12.38
CA ARG A 483 -4.58 21.83 -11.03
C ARG A 483 -5.55 20.65 -11.03
N TYR A 484 -6.51 20.64 -11.96
CA TYR A 484 -7.44 19.52 -12.08
C TYR A 484 -6.70 18.21 -12.40
N PHE A 485 -5.84 18.20 -13.42
CA PHE A 485 -5.18 16.97 -13.86
C PHE A 485 -4.16 16.44 -12.85
N ILE A 486 -3.37 17.30 -12.19
CA ILE A 486 -2.43 16.83 -11.16
C ILE A 486 -3.17 16.23 -9.96
N GLN A 487 -4.32 16.79 -9.60
CA GLN A 487 -5.14 16.29 -8.49
C GLN A 487 -5.91 15.03 -8.87
N GLN A 488 -6.45 14.94 -10.08
CA GLN A 488 -7.38 13.86 -10.46
C GLN A 488 -6.70 12.73 -11.24
N GLN A 489 -5.57 12.97 -11.87
CA GLN A 489 -4.82 11.99 -12.66
C GLN A 489 -3.41 11.80 -12.08
N PHE A 490 -3.29 11.66 -10.76
CA PHE A 490 -2.01 11.61 -10.04
C PHE A 490 -0.92 10.75 -10.71
N PHE A 491 -1.19 9.45 -10.95
CA PHE A 491 -0.26 8.55 -11.63
C PHE A 491 -0.19 8.76 -13.14
N SER A 492 -1.24 9.32 -13.75
CA SER A 492 -1.35 9.49 -15.20
C SER A 492 -0.86 10.86 -15.69
N PHE A 493 -0.52 11.75 -14.76
CA PHE A 493 0.05 13.06 -15.04
C PHE A 493 1.51 12.89 -15.50
N PRO A 494 1.87 13.39 -16.70
CA PRO A 494 3.22 13.20 -17.23
C PRO A 494 4.30 13.80 -16.34
N ILE A 495 5.39 13.06 -16.13
CA ILE A 495 6.52 13.50 -15.29
C ILE A 495 7.15 14.78 -15.83
N GLN A 496 7.40 14.86 -17.14
CA GLN A 496 8.01 16.05 -17.76
C GLN A 496 7.11 17.28 -17.60
N GLN A 497 5.80 17.10 -17.69
CA GLN A 497 4.85 18.19 -17.47
C GLN A 497 4.84 18.61 -16.00
N LYS A 498 4.86 17.67 -15.04
CA LYS A 498 4.94 17.98 -13.60
C LYS A 498 6.21 18.77 -13.31
N ALA A 499 7.35 18.32 -13.84
CA ALA A 499 8.64 18.99 -13.72
C ALA A 499 8.61 20.43 -14.26
N ALA A 500 8.05 20.64 -15.46
CA ALA A 500 7.94 21.96 -16.06
C ALA A 500 7.09 22.93 -15.22
N LEU A 501 6.00 22.44 -14.61
CA LEU A 501 5.17 23.23 -13.70
C LEU A 501 5.94 23.62 -12.43
N VAL A 502 6.73 22.71 -11.86
CA VAL A 502 7.57 23.00 -10.69
C VAL A 502 8.67 24.00 -11.03
N LYS A 503 9.38 23.82 -12.15
CA LYS A 503 10.40 24.78 -12.61
C LYS A 503 9.81 26.19 -12.74
N ARG A 504 8.60 26.31 -13.31
CA ARG A 504 7.88 27.58 -13.40
C ARG A 504 7.51 28.14 -12.03
N TRP A 505 7.04 27.29 -11.11
CA TRP A 505 6.70 27.71 -9.76
C TRP A 505 7.92 28.24 -9.00
N LEU A 506 9.07 27.57 -9.10
CA LEU A 506 10.32 28.04 -8.47
C LEU A 506 10.78 29.39 -9.03
N LEU A 507 10.67 29.62 -10.34
CA LEU A 507 10.99 30.92 -10.95
C LEU A 507 10.12 32.08 -10.42
N GLN A 508 8.88 31.80 -10.00
CA GLN A 508 7.98 32.82 -9.43
C GLN A 508 8.32 33.18 -7.98
N LEU A 509 9.10 32.36 -7.29
CA LEU A 509 9.49 32.58 -5.91
C LEU A 509 10.74 33.47 -5.77
N GLU A 510 11.33 33.93 -6.89
CA GLU A 510 12.57 34.70 -6.92
C GLU A 510 13.73 34.04 -6.12
N LEU A 511 13.76 32.71 -6.12
CA LEU A 511 14.79 31.88 -5.45
C LEU A 511 15.93 31.45 -6.38
#